data_AF-A0A6J2SUN6-F1
#
_entry.id   AF-A0A6J2SUN6-F1
#
_cell.length_a   1.000
_cell.length_b   1.000
_cell.length_c   1.000
_cell.angle_alpha   90.00
_cell.angle_beta   90.00
_cell.angle_gamma   90.00
#
_symmetry.space_group_name_H-M   'P 1'
#
loop_
_entity.id
_entity.type
_entity.pdbx_description
1 polymer ?
#
loop_
_entity_poly.entity_id
_entity_poly.type
_entity_poly.pdbx_seq_one_letter_code
_entity_poly.pdbx_strand_id
1 'polypeptide(L)'
;MDSTNATGRRRNNICVNAEDNALDQITKEAEARLAARRLARAEAREIRMRELERQQKELEQSADRAFDMQITSGNVISDSLSVHSARHAYSGIINLSRATGSRRSSEDSLEDESHSLRDVKHELKEVEERFRKAMITNAQLDNDRSSQTYEVKLLKDKSETMQESLAQLQREFKNKVRDCSALKRNLDRTTVELNLVQGQLSERDKLIEEHGLVIVAIENSDGSDAKRALVSVENANILATVQGSLDVRIKKFAEQKQHLLNEMQKLREQLDVLKSECRPGRGSLFSDSLEYDDDYDVQRESNKIISDYKYKLQKAEQEIGSLQANLARSETQVIRYKSTAEAAEKSEAELKVERRKLQRELKNKTPLCLLKQI
;
A
#
# COMPACT_ATOMS: atom_id res chain seq x y z
N MET A 1 52.89 9.71 -8.14
CA MET A 1 52.51 8.43 -7.52
C MET A 1 52.85 8.58 -6.05
N ASP A 2 51.87 8.83 -5.20
CA ASP A 2 51.87 8.48 -3.76
C ASP A 2 50.53 8.92 -3.16
N SER A 3 49.67 7.94 -2.91
CA SER A 3 48.38 8.08 -2.23
C SER A 3 48.39 7.16 -1.02
N THR A 4 48.41 7.74 0.19
CA THR A 4 48.22 7.00 1.45
C THR A 4 46.76 7.07 1.87
N ASN A 5 46.15 5.87 1.93
CA ASN A 5 44.74 5.65 2.27
C ASN A 5 44.42 5.98 3.73
N ALA A 6 43.41 6.82 3.95
CA ALA A 6 42.74 6.99 5.24
C ALA A 6 41.68 5.89 5.42
N THR A 7 41.84 5.08 6.48
CA THR A 7 40.96 3.96 6.83
C THR A 7 39.75 4.46 7.63
N GLY A 8 38.59 4.57 6.98
CA GLY A 8 37.30 4.89 7.61
C GLY A 8 36.56 3.65 8.14
N ARG A 9 36.20 3.70 9.42
CA ARG A 9 35.44 2.71 10.22
C ARG A 9 34.34 1.95 9.46
N ARG A 10 34.49 0.62 9.33
CA ARG A 10 33.40 -0.34 9.13
C ARG A 10 33.09 -1.07 10.44
N ARG A 11 32.32 -0.45 11.33
CA ARG A 11 31.59 -1.13 12.41
C ARG A 11 30.30 -0.36 12.60
N ASN A 12 29.19 -0.84 12.01
CA ASN A 12 27.83 -0.44 12.36
C ASN A 12 26.72 -1.32 11.74
N ASN A 13 27.01 -2.25 10.82
CA ASN A 13 25.96 -3.06 10.18
C ASN A 13 25.64 -4.42 10.84
N ILE A 14 26.40 -4.86 11.84
CA ILE A 14 26.18 -6.17 12.47
C ILE A 14 25.34 -6.04 13.75
N CYS A 15 25.46 -4.93 14.48
CA CYS A 15 24.70 -4.68 15.72
C CYS A 15 23.21 -4.39 15.44
N VAL A 16 22.91 -3.64 14.38
CA VAL A 16 21.52 -3.31 13.98
C VAL A 16 20.73 -4.56 13.60
N ASN A 17 21.36 -5.53 12.92
CA ASN A 17 20.70 -6.80 12.59
C ASN A 17 20.44 -7.67 13.82
N ALA A 18 21.30 -7.62 14.84
CA ALA A 18 21.09 -8.37 16.08
C ALA A 18 19.98 -7.75 16.93
N GLU A 19 19.91 -6.42 16.97
CA GLU A 19 18.85 -5.66 17.65
C GLU A 19 17.50 -5.84 16.95
N ASP A 20 17.44 -5.74 15.62
CA ASP A 20 16.21 -5.96 14.86
C ASP A 20 15.70 -7.41 15.00
N ASN A 21 16.59 -8.40 14.98
CA ASN A 21 16.24 -9.79 15.25
C ASN A 21 15.72 -10.00 16.68
N ALA A 22 16.27 -9.28 17.66
CA ALA A 22 15.80 -9.33 19.04
C ALA A 22 14.41 -8.68 19.19
N LEU A 23 14.16 -7.56 18.51
CA LEU A 23 12.85 -6.90 18.49
C LEU A 23 11.77 -7.77 17.83
N ASP A 24 12.12 -8.47 16.75
CA ASP A 24 11.22 -9.43 16.10
C ASP A 24 10.90 -10.64 17.00
N GLN A 25 11.88 -11.16 17.74
CA GLN A 25 11.66 -12.22 18.72
C GLN A 25 10.74 -11.77 19.86
N ILE A 26 10.98 -10.57 20.42
CA ILE A 26 10.14 -10.00 21.47
C ILE A 26 8.70 -9.82 20.97
N THR A 27 8.53 -9.37 19.72
CA THR A 27 7.21 -9.16 19.12
C THR A 27 6.48 -10.49 18.92
N LYS A 28 7.16 -11.52 18.38
CA LYS A 28 6.59 -12.87 18.21
C LYS A 28 6.26 -13.51 19.55
N GLU A 29 7.11 -13.35 20.56
CA GLU A 29 6.87 -13.89 21.90
C GLU A 29 5.70 -13.18 22.60
N ALA A 30 5.57 -11.86 22.42
CA ALA A 30 4.43 -11.10 22.91
C ALA A 30 3.12 -11.50 22.22
N GLU A 31 3.16 -11.74 20.91
CA GLU A 31 2.00 -12.23 20.14
C GLU A 31 1.61 -13.64 20.56
N ALA A 32 2.57 -14.55 20.74
CA ALA A 32 2.33 -15.91 21.23
C ALA A 32 1.73 -15.90 22.66
N ARG A 33 2.24 -15.05 23.56
CA ARG A 33 1.67 -14.86 24.90
C ARG A 33 0.23 -14.34 24.84
N LEU A 34 -0.05 -13.39 23.93
CA LEU A 34 -1.40 -12.85 23.77
C LEU A 34 -2.36 -13.90 23.21
N ALA A 35 -1.91 -14.71 22.25
CA ALA A 35 -2.66 -15.83 21.69
C ALA A 35 -2.96 -16.92 22.73
N ALA A 36 -1.97 -17.30 23.54
CA ALA A 36 -2.18 -18.24 24.66
C ALA A 36 -3.20 -17.71 25.67
N ARG A 37 -3.16 -16.40 25.98
CA ARG A 37 -4.13 -15.77 26.88
C ARG A 37 -5.55 -15.74 26.28
N ARG A 38 -5.68 -15.57 24.96
CA ARG A 38 -6.95 -15.68 24.23
C ARG A 38 -7.50 -17.11 24.27
N LEU A 39 -6.66 -18.12 24.06
CA LEU A 39 -7.05 -19.53 24.15
C LEU A 39 -7.50 -19.89 25.57
N ALA A 40 -6.75 -19.51 26.60
CA ALA A 40 -7.15 -19.76 27.99
C ALA A 40 -8.48 -19.08 28.36
N ARG A 41 -8.75 -17.88 27.84
CA ARG A 41 -10.05 -17.22 28.01
C ARG A 41 -11.16 -17.96 27.27
N ALA A 42 -10.91 -18.43 26.05
CA ALA A 42 -11.87 -19.21 25.28
C ALA A 42 -12.19 -20.56 25.98
N GLU A 43 -11.18 -21.25 26.50
CA GLU A 43 -11.35 -22.47 27.27
C GLU A 43 -12.09 -22.21 28.59
N ALA A 44 -11.79 -21.12 29.29
CA ALA A 44 -12.55 -20.72 30.49
C ALA A 44 -14.02 -20.41 30.17
N ARG A 45 -14.31 -19.79 29.01
CA ARG A 45 -15.67 -19.59 28.51
C ARG A 45 -16.35 -20.94 28.24
N GLU A 46 -15.65 -21.87 27.61
CA GLU A 46 -16.17 -23.20 27.28
C GLU A 46 -16.47 -24.05 28.52
N ILE A 47 -15.59 -24.04 29.53
CA ILE A 47 -15.80 -24.72 30.81
C ILE A 47 -17.03 -24.14 31.51
N ARG A 48 -17.14 -22.81 31.57
CA ARG A 48 -18.30 -22.13 32.17
C ARG A 48 -19.60 -22.46 31.44
N MET A 49 -19.57 -22.56 30.11
CA MET A 49 -20.71 -22.96 29.30
C MET A 49 -21.17 -24.39 29.62
N ARG A 50 -20.23 -25.35 29.66
CA ARG A 50 -20.55 -26.73 30.04
C ARG A 50 -21.09 -26.85 31.46
N GLU A 51 -20.58 -26.04 32.40
CA GLU A 51 -21.04 -26.06 33.79
C GLU A 51 -22.45 -25.48 33.92
N LEU A 52 -22.77 -24.41 33.17
CA LEU A 52 -24.13 -23.88 33.09
C LEU A 52 -25.10 -24.87 32.47
N GLU A 53 -24.70 -25.56 31.40
CA GLU A 53 -25.49 -26.62 30.78
C GLU A 53 -25.73 -27.80 31.75
N ARG A 54 -24.71 -28.17 32.53
CA ARG A 54 -24.84 -29.18 33.58
C ARG A 54 -25.82 -28.75 34.67
N GLN A 55 -25.74 -27.51 35.15
CA GLN A 55 -26.68 -26.99 36.16
C GLN A 55 -28.11 -26.97 35.63
N GLN A 56 -28.31 -26.58 34.37
CA GLN A 56 -29.62 -26.59 33.73
C GLN A 56 -30.19 -28.00 33.64
N LYS A 57 -29.37 -28.98 33.24
CA LYS A 57 -29.74 -30.40 33.18
C LYS A 57 -30.03 -31.00 34.56
N GLU A 58 -29.31 -30.57 35.60
CA GLU A 58 -29.53 -31.02 36.98
C GLU A 58 -30.83 -30.44 37.57
N LEU A 59 -31.16 -29.19 37.25
CA LEU A 59 -32.45 -28.58 37.59
C LEU A 59 -33.62 -29.25 36.87
N GLU A 60 -33.47 -29.57 35.58
CA GLU A 60 -34.47 -30.31 34.80
C GLU A 60 -34.70 -31.70 35.41
N GLN A 61 -33.64 -32.46 35.68
CA GLN A 61 -33.75 -33.75 36.36
C GLN A 61 -34.33 -33.65 37.76
N SER A 62 -34.05 -32.59 38.51
CA SER A 62 -34.63 -32.36 39.82
C SER A 62 -36.12 -32.01 39.73
N ALA A 63 -36.53 -31.28 38.70
CA ALA A 63 -37.93 -30.98 38.42
C ALA A 63 -38.69 -32.26 38.01
N ASP A 64 -38.09 -33.10 37.17
CA ASP A 64 -38.64 -34.40 36.78
C ASP A 64 -38.81 -35.32 38.00
N ARG A 65 -37.80 -35.40 38.87
CA ARG A 65 -37.89 -36.18 40.13
C ARG A 65 -38.96 -35.65 41.07
N ALA A 66 -39.11 -34.32 41.19
CA ALA A 66 -40.16 -33.72 42.01
C ALA A 66 -41.55 -34.00 41.44
N PHE A 67 -41.68 -34.01 40.11
CA PHE A 67 -42.90 -34.35 39.41
C PHE A 67 -43.27 -35.84 39.58
N ASP A 68 -42.31 -36.76 39.44
CA ASP A 68 -42.50 -38.20 39.67
C ASP A 68 -42.88 -38.53 41.11
N MET A 69 -42.26 -37.84 42.08
CA MET A 69 -42.57 -37.99 43.50
C MET A 69 -43.98 -37.46 43.82
N GLN A 70 -44.44 -36.46 43.08
CA GLN A 70 -45.79 -35.91 43.21
C GLN A 70 -46.85 -36.79 42.53
N ILE A 71 -46.51 -37.50 41.44
CA ILE A 71 -47.39 -38.50 40.80
C ILE A 71 -47.52 -39.76 41.68
N THR A 72 -46.41 -40.25 42.25
CA THR A 72 -46.43 -41.38 43.19
C THR A 72 -47.18 -41.05 44.49
N SER A 73 -47.09 -39.80 44.97
CA SER A 73 -47.88 -39.31 46.11
C SER A 73 -49.35 -39.04 45.77
N GLY A 74 -49.70 -38.90 44.48
CA GLY A 74 -51.07 -38.71 44.01
C GLY A 74 -51.88 -40.00 43.90
N ASN A 75 -51.22 -41.17 43.97
CA ASN A 75 -51.85 -42.48 43.77
C ASN A 75 -52.11 -43.27 45.07
N VAL A 76 -51.93 -42.66 46.24
CA VAL A 76 -52.22 -43.29 47.54
C VAL A 76 -53.15 -42.42 48.36
N ILE A 77 -54.46 -42.54 48.09
CA ILE A 77 -55.49 -42.30 49.09
C ILE A 77 -56.10 -43.67 49.44
N SER A 78 -55.59 -44.29 50.49
CA SER A 78 -56.40 -44.91 51.56
C SER A 78 -55.53 -45.42 52.71
N ASP A 79 -55.88 -44.97 53.91
CA ASP A 79 -55.60 -45.56 55.24
C ASP A 79 -54.14 -45.76 55.70
N SER A 80 -53.72 -44.95 56.68
CA SER A 80 -53.86 -45.32 58.11
C SER A 80 -52.97 -44.43 59.00
N LEU A 81 -53.44 -44.26 60.23
CA LEU A 81 -52.82 -43.53 61.34
C LEU A 81 -51.34 -43.88 61.54
N SER A 82 -50.46 -42.87 61.65
CA SER A 82 -49.14 -43.07 62.27
C SER A 82 -48.59 -41.76 62.82
N VAL A 83 -48.22 -41.85 64.09
CA VAL A 83 -47.82 -40.81 65.02
C VAL A 83 -46.32 -40.97 65.25
N HIS A 84 -45.52 -39.93 64.92
CA HIS A 84 -44.27 -39.45 65.54
C HIS A 84 -43.17 -38.98 64.55
N SER A 85 -42.47 -37.93 65.01
CA SER A 85 -41.09 -37.50 64.71
C SER A 85 -40.82 -36.71 63.41
N ALA A 86 -40.02 -35.64 63.39
CA ALA A 86 -39.18 -34.99 64.40
C ALA A 86 -38.87 -33.53 63.99
N ARG A 87 -38.45 -32.76 65.00
CA ARG A 87 -38.03 -31.36 64.99
C ARG A 87 -36.82 -31.09 64.09
N HIS A 88 -36.77 -29.91 63.46
CA HIS A 88 -35.60 -29.04 63.26
C HIS A 88 -36.14 -27.63 62.91
N ALA A 89 -36.26 -26.66 63.83
CA ALA A 89 -35.22 -25.85 64.47
C ALA A 89 -34.44 -24.93 63.50
N TYR A 90 -35.04 -23.80 63.10
CA TYR A 90 -34.31 -22.54 62.91
C TYR A 90 -35.12 -21.36 63.46
N SER A 91 -34.51 -20.72 64.45
CA SER A 91 -34.97 -19.54 65.20
C SER A 91 -34.64 -18.27 64.41
N GLY A 92 -35.55 -17.29 64.42
CA GLY A 92 -35.37 -16.03 63.69
C GLY A 92 -36.41 -14.96 64.03
N ILE A 93 -36.55 -14.63 65.31
CA ILE A 93 -36.82 -13.29 65.87
C ILE A 93 -37.87 -12.44 65.14
N ILE A 94 -39.13 -12.40 65.62
CA ILE A 94 -39.87 -11.13 65.78
C ILE A 94 -40.71 -11.19 67.05
N ASN A 95 -40.31 -10.35 67.99
CA ASN A 95 -40.97 -10.06 69.25
C ASN A 95 -42.01 -8.96 68.97
N LEU A 96 -43.31 -9.22 69.13
CA LEU A 96 -44.31 -8.14 69.19
C LEU A 96 -45.31 -8.41 70.31
N SER A 97 -44.90 -7.99 71.50
CA SER A 97 -45.81 -7.72 72.60
C SER A 97 -46.66 -6.50 72.25
N ARG A 98 -47.97 -6.68 72.07
CA ARG A 98 -48.94 -5.61 72.32
C ARG A 98 -50.20 -6.20 72.94
N ALA A 99 -50.26 -6.12 74.26
CA ALA A 99 -51.47 -6.28 75.04
C ALA A 99 -52.17 -4.93 75.15
N THR A 100 -53.41 -4.86 74.66
CA THR A 100 -54.53 -3.98 75.08
C THR A 100 -55.76 -4.65 74.47
N GLY A 101 -56.64 -5.34 75.18
CA GLY A 101 -57.39 -4.89 76.33
C GLY A 101 -58.79 -4.48 75.87
N SER A 102 -59.79 -5.36 76.03
CA SER A 102 -61.14 -5.01 76.51
C SER A 102 -62.06 -6.24 76.40
N ARG A 103 -62.47 -6.74 77.57
CA ARG A 103 -63.58 -7.69 77.75
C ARG A 103 -64.87 -6.88 77.82
N ARG A 104 -65.84 -7.18 76.95
CA ARG A 104 -67.28 -6.80 76.94
C ARG A 104 -67.76 -7.18 75.53
N SER A 105 -68.84 -7.88 75.24
CA SER A 105 -70.07 -8.22 75.94
C SER A 105 -70.86 -9.16 75.01
N SER A 106 -71.82 -9.90 75.57
CA SER A 106 -72.99 -10.54 74.94
C SER A 106 -72.78 -11.69 73.95
N GLU A 107 -73.04 -12.89 74.46
CA GLU A 107 -73.55 -14.07 73.75
C GLU A 107 -74.88 -13.73 73.05
N ASP A 108 -74.84 -13.46 71.74
CA ASP A 108 -75.96 -13.63 70.80
C ASP A 108 -75.43 -13.58 69.35
N SER A 109 -74.65 -14.60 68.93
CA SER A 109 -74.07 -14.64 67.57
C SER A 109 -73.50 -16.01 67.16
N LEU A 110 -74.20 -17.11 67.46
CA LEU A 110 -73.74 -18.43 67.01
C LEU A 110 -73.89 -18.65 65.49
N GLU A 111 -74.75 -17.87 64.82
CA GLU A 111 -74.85 -17.86 63.36
C GLU A 111 -73.85 -16.89 62.72
N ASP A 112 -73.59 -15.73 63.33
CA ASP A 112 -72.66 -14.71 62.81
C ASP A 112 -71.18 -15.10 62.97
N GLU A 113 -70.82 -15.82 64.04
CA GLU A 113 -69.48 -16.40 64.22
C GLU A 113 -69.17 -17.45 63.13
N SER A 114 -70.18 -18.19 62.69
CA SER A 114 -70.06 -19.20 61.63
C SER A 114 -69.89 -18.55 60.24
N HIS A 115 -70.52 -17.40 60.00
CA HIS A 115 -70.32 -16.59 58.80
C HIS A 115 -68.96 -15.88 58.82
N SER A 116 -68.60 -15.25 59.93
CA SER A 116 -67.29 -14.60 60.15
C SER A 116 -66.11 -15.55 60.00
N LEU A 117 -66.19 -16.75 60.60
CA LEU A 117 -65.12 -17.76 60.50
C LEU A 117 -65.02 -18.34 59.08
N ARG A 118 -66.15 -18.42 58.37
CA ARG A 118 -66.19 -18.80 56.96
C ARG A 118 -65.56 -17.71 56.09
N ASP A 119 -65.81 -16.43 56.35
CA ASP A 119 -65.24 -15.30 55.60
C ASP A 119 -63.73 -15.16 55.85
N VAL A 120 -63.28 -15.27 57.10
CA VAL A 120 -61.85 -15.34 57.45
C VAL A 120 -61.15 -16.51 56.75
N LYS A 121 -61.83 -17.66 56.60
CA LYS A 121 -61.30 -18.81 55.83
C LYS A 121 -61.23 -18.53 54.33
N HIS A 122 -62.16 -17.76 53.77
CA HIS A 122 -62.09 -17.33 52.36
C HIS A 122 -60.99 -16.29 52.14
N GLU A 123 -60.85 -15.31 53.04
CA GLU A 123 -59.77 -14.33 53.01
C GLU A 123 -58.39 -14.99 53.15
N LEU A 124 -58.26 -15.96 54.06
CA LEU A 124 -57.03 -16.74 54.21
C LEU A 124 -56.69 -17.48 52.92
N LYS A 125 -57.67 -18.14 52.30
CA LYS A 125 -57.48 -18.80 51.00
C LYS A 125 -57.10 -17.81 49.88
N GLU A 126 -57.70 -16.62 49.87
CA GLU A 126 -57.38 -15.60 48.87
C GLU A 126 -55.96 -15.06 49.06
N VAL A 127 -55.52 -14.84 50.31
CA VAL A 127 -54.14 -14.47 50.65
C VAL A 127 -53.17 -15.57 50.29
N GLU A 128 -53.49 -16.84 50.58
CA GLU A 128 -52.71 -18.01 50.17
C GLU A 128 -52.56 -18.10 48.64
N GLU A 129 -53.64 -17.87 47.90
CA GLU A 129 -53.62 -17.89 46.43
C GLU A 129 -52.81 -16.71 45.86
N ARG A 130 -52.93 -15.52 46.44
CA ARG A 130 -52.10 -14.35 46.08
C ARG A 130 -50.62 -14.61 46.37
N PHE A 131 -50.29 -15.21 47.50
CA PHE A 131 -48.91 -15.60 47.84
C PHE A 131 -48.37 -16.63 46.84
N ARG A 132 -49.16 -17.64 46.48
CA ARG A 132 -48.78 -18.63 45.47
C ARG A 132 -48.51 -17.96 44.11
N LYS A 133 -49.38 -17.05 43.65
CA LYS A 133 -49.18 -16.28 42.40
C LYS A 133 -47.91 -15.43 42.47
N ALA A 134 -47.65 -14.76 43.60
CA ALA A 134 -46.44 -13.98 43.82
C ALA A 134 -45.18 -14.86 43.78
N MET A 135 -45.20 -16.05 44.38
CA MET A 135 -44.06 -16.98 44.34
C MET A 135 -43.78 -17.50 42.92
N ILE A 136 -44.82 -17.82 42.15
CA ILE A 136 -44.66 -18.27 40.75
C ILE A 136 -44.08 -17.16 39.88
N THR A 137 -44.61 -15.93 39.99
CA THR A 137 -44.10 -14.78 39.24
C THR A 137 -42.68 -14.42 39.66
N ASN A 138 -42.35 -14.49 40.95
CA ASN A 138 -40.99 -14.26 41.42
C ASN A 138 -40.00 -15.29 40.86
N ALA A 139 -40.38 -16.58 40.83
CA ALA A 139 -39.57 -17.63 40.20
C ALA A 139 -39.39 -17.41 38.69
N GLN A 140 -40.43 -16.96 37.98
CA GLN A 140 -40.34 -16.58 36.57
C GLN A 140 -39.38 -15.40 36.36
N LEU A 141 -39.49 -14.36 37.18
CA LEU A 141 -38.60 -13.20 37.12
C LEU A 141 -37.13 -13.56 37.40
N ASP A 142 -36.86 -14.50 38.32
CA ASP A 142 -35.50 -14.98 38.57
C ASP A 142 -34.92 -15.76 37.38
N ASN A 143 -35.74 -16.54 36.67
CA ASN A 143 -35.35 -17.20 35.42
C ASN A 143 -35.06 -16.19 34.31
N ASP A 144 -35.95 -15.22 34.10
CA ASP A 144 -35.78 -14.16 33.10
C ASP A 144 -34.53 -13.32 33.38
N ARG A 145 -34.32 -12.94 34.66
CA ARG A 145 -33.12 -12.24 35.11
C ARG A 145 -31.86 -13.05 34.81
N SER A 146 -31.88 -14.35 35.06
CA SER A 146 -30.74 -15.25 34.80
C SER A 146 -30.45 -15.36 33.31
N SER A 147 -31.49 -15.50 32.49
CA SER A 147 -31.42 -15.51 31.02
C SER A 147 -30.84 -14.21 30.45
N GLN A 148 -31.38 -13.06 30.85
CA GLN A 148 -30.88 -11.74 30.44
C GLN A 148 -29.44 -11.51 30.90
N THR A 149 -29.09 -11.97 32.11
CA THR A 149 -27.71 -11.87 32.62
C THR A 149 -26.74 -12.67 31.75
N TYR A 150 -27.16 -13.84 31.25
CA TYR A 150 -26.38 -14.63 30.31
C TYR A 150 -26.24 -13.92 28.96
N GLU A 151 -27.33 -13.40 28.40
CA GLU A 151 -27.30 -12.66 27.13
C GLU A 151 -26.37 -11.45 27.18
N VAL A 152 -26.42 -10.67 28.27
CA VAL A 152 -25.51 -9.53 28.47
C VAL A 152 -24.05 -9.96 28.49
N LYS A 153 -23.71 -11.12 29.09
CA LYS A 153 -22.35 -11.65 29.08
C LYS A 153 -21.91 -12.02 27.67
N LEU A 154 -22.77 -12.71 26.91
CA LEU A 154 -22.49 -13.09 25.53
C LEU A 154 -22.26 -11.85 24.63
N LEU A 155 -23.09 -10.82 24.79
CA LEU A 155 -22.94 -9.56 24.06
C LEU A 155 -21.66 -8.81 24.45
N LYS A 156 -21.27 -8.83 25.74
CA LYS A 156 -19.99 -8.26 26.19
C LYS A 156 -18.80 -8.99 25.57
N ASP A 157 -18.84 -10.32 25.56
CA ASP A 157 -17.80 -11.13 24.94
C ASP A 157 -17.68 -10.85 23.44
N LYS A 158 -18.81 -10.73 22.73
CA LYS A 158 -18.84 -10.35 21.31
C LYS A 158 -18.34 -8.92 21.07
N SER A 159 -18.67 -7.99 21.97
CA SER A 159 -18.17 -6.62 21.90
C SER A 159 -16.64 -6.58 22.06
N GLU A 160 -16.09 -7.33 23.02
CA GLU A 160 -14.65 -7.43 23.26
C GLU A 160 -13.93 -8.04 22.03
N THR A 161 -14.45 -9.12 21.43
CA THR A 161 -13.83 -9.70 20.24
C THR A 161 -13.85 -8.75 19.03
N MET A 162 -14.93 -7.99 18.85
CA MET A 162 -15.00 -6.94 17.82
C MET A 162 -14.02 -5.79 18.09
N GLN A 163 -13.83 -5.39 19.35
CA GLN A 163 -12.86 -4.35 19.71
C GLN A 163 -11.42 -4.83 19.45
N GLU A 164 -11.11 -6.08 19.78
CA GLU A 164 -9.81 -6.66 19.50
C GLU A 164 -9.52 -6.77 17.98
N SER A 165 -10.51 -7.18 17.18
CA SER A 165 -10.34 -7.27 15.72
C SER A 165 -10.14 -5.89 15.08
N LEU A 166 -10.87 -4.88 15.55
CA LEU A 166 -10.69 -3.50 15.11
C LEU A 166 -9.29 -2.98 15.47
N ALA A 167 -8.80 -3.25 16.69
CA ALA A 167 -7.46 -2.86 17.10
C ALA A 167 -6.37 -3.53 16.25
N GLN A 168 -6.57 -4.80 15.87
CA GLN A 168 -5.67 -5.52 14.98
C GLN A 168 -5.68 -4.91 13.56
N LEU A 169 -6.86 -4.70 12.99
CA LEU A 169 -7.00 -4.11 11.65
C LEU A 169 -6.39 -2.70 11.58
N GLN A 170 -6.52 -1.89 12.65
CA GLN A 170 -5.86 -0.60 12.74
C GLN A 170 -4.33 -0.69 12.74
N ARG A 171 -3.74 -1.70 13.38
CA ARG A 171 -2.28 -1.92 13.35
C ARG A 171 -1.82 -2.35 11.96
N GLU A 172 -2.54 -3.28 11.34
CA GLU A 172 -2.25 -3.74 9.98
C GLU A 172 -2.35 -2.59 8.96
N PHE A 173 -3.40 -1.76 9.06
CA PHE A 173 -3.54 -0.56 8.24
C PHE A 173 -2.34 0.38 8.39
N LYS A 174 -1.90 0.65 9.63
CA LYS A 174 -0.70 1.48 9.87
C LYS A 174 0.56 0.86 9.25
N ASN A 175 0.73 -0.44 9.32
CA ASN A 175 1.84 -1.15 8.68
C ASN A 175 1.78 -1.02 7.16
N LYS A 176 0.62 -1.28 6.54
CA LYS A 176 0.43 -1.12 5.09
C LYS A 176 0.68 0.31 4.61
N VAL A 177 0.29 1.33 5.39
CA VAL A 177 0.62 2.72 5.07
C VAL A 177 2.13 2.98 5.08
N ARG A 178 2.88 2.38 6.02
CA ARG A 178 4.35 2.47 6.04
C ARG A 178 4.96 1.77 4.83
N ASP A 179 4.48 0.57 4.49
CA ASP A 179 4.95 -0.19 3.32
C ASP A 179 4.71 0.59 2.02
N CYS A 180 3.49 1.11 1.82
CA CYS A 180 3.16 1.96 0.67
C CYS A 180 4.06 3.20 0.60
N SER A 181 4.35 3.83 1.75
CA SER A 181 5.25 4.98 1.80
C SER A 181 6.69 4.60 1.46
N ALA A 182 7.16 3.42 1.85
CA ALA A 182 8.49 2.91 1.51
C ALA A 182 8.59 2.58 0.01
N LEU A 183 7.59 1.88 -0.54
CA LEU A 183 7.51 1.57 -1.97
C LEU A 183 7.48 2.84 -2.83
N LYS A 184 6.75 3.87 -2.39
CA LYS A 184 6.73 5.17 -3.10
C LYS A 184 8.13 5.80 -3.16
N ARG A 185 8.87 5.83 -2.05
CA ARG A 185 10.25 6.35 -2.04
C ARG A 185 11.18 5.55 -2.96
N ASN A 186 11.01 4.23 -3.00
CA ASN A 186 11.79 3.37 -3.89
C ASN A 186 11.45 3.65 -5.36
N LEU A 187 10.17 3.81 -5.68
CA LEU A 187 9.72 4.19 -7.02
C LEU A 187 10.27 5.56 -7.44
N ASP A 188 10.21 6.55 -6.55
CA ASP A 188 10.75 7.89 -6.83
C ASP A 188 12.25 7.82 -7.12
N ARG A 189 13.00 7.01 -6.33
CA ARG A 189 14.43 6.79 -6.55
C ARG A 189 14.72 6.11 -7.89
N THR A 190 14.04 5.01 -8.19
CA THR A 190 14.27 4.28 -9.46
C THR A 190 13.85 5.11 -10.68
N THR A 191 12.86 5.98 -10.53
CA THR A 191 12.46 6.92 -11.59
C THR A 191 13.56 7.94 -11.87
N VAL A 192 14.20 8.48 -10.84
CA VAL A 192 15.36 9.37 -11.00
C VAL A 192 16.53 8.64 -11.67
N GLU A 193 16.83 7.42 -11.23
CA GLU A 193 17.90 6.60 -11.83
C GLU A 193 17.60 6.27 -13.30
N LEU A 194 16.34 5.95 -13.64
CA LEU A 194 15.90 5.70 -15.01
C LEU A 194 16.06 6.95 -15.89
N ASN A 195 15.62 8.11 -15.41
CA ASN A 195 15.75 9.37 -16.15
C ASN A 195 17.22 9.74 -16.39
N LEU A 196 18.10 9.47 -15.42
CA LEU A 196 19.53 9.69 -15.57
C LEU A 196 20.11 8.79 -16.67
N VAL A 197 19.81 7.49 -16.66
CA VAL A 197 20.30 6.55 -17.67
C VAL A 197 19.73 6.87 -19.05
N GLN A 198 18.45 7.23 -19.16
CA GLN A 198 17.84 7.68 -20.40
C GLN A 198 18.49 8.97 -20.93
N GLY A 199 18.81 9.92 -20.05
CA GLY A 199 19.55 11.12 -20.40
C GLY A 199 20.95 10.80 -20.94
N GLN A 200 21.69 9.92 -20.26
CA GLN A 200 23.02 9.47 -20.70
C GLN A 200 22.96 8.74 -22.04
N LEU A 201 21.95 7.89 -22.27
CA LEU A 201 21.75 7.24 -23.57
C LEU A 201 21.46 8.26 -24.67
N SER A 202 20.58 9.23 -24.40
CA SER A 202 20.24 10.29 -25.35
C SER A 202 21.46 11.16 -25.70
N GLU A 203 22.32 11.46 -24.73
CA GLU A 203 23.58 12.17 -24.95
C GLU A 203 24.54 11.34 -25.81
N ARG A 204 24.67 10.04 -25.53
CA ARG A 204 25.48 9.12 -26.35
C ARG A 204 24.97 9.03 -27.79
N ASP A 205 23.67 8.92 -27.98
CA ASP A 205 23.06 8.84 -29.31
C ASP A 205 23.28 10.15 -30.11
N LYS A 206 23.15 11.31 -29.46
CA LYS A 206 23.49 12.61 -30.05
C LYS A 206 24.96 12.69 -30.45
N LEU A 207 25.87 12.30 -29.56
CA LEU A 207 27.30 12.28 -29.87
C LEU A 207 27.62 11.36 -31.04
N ILE A 208 26.98 10.19 -31.12
CA ILE A 208 27.11 9.26 -32.25
C ILE A 208 26.68 9.93 -33.55
N GLU A 209 25.52 10.60 -33.55
CA GLU A 209 24.98 11.31 -34.71
C GLU A 209 25.85 12.50 -35.14
N GLU A 210 26.32 13.32 -34.20
CA GLU A 210 27.21 14.46 -34.44
C GLU A 210 28.53 14.04 -35.11
N HIS A 211 29.03 12.84 -34.81
CA HIS A 211 30.23 12.28 -35.44
C HIS A 211 29.93 11.56 -36.76
N GLY A 212 28.69 11.62 -37.28
CA GLY A 212 28.29 11.00 -38.53
C GLY A 212 28.32 9.47 -38.48
N LEU A 213 28.11 8.89 -37.29
CA LEU A 213 28.05 7.45 -37.07
C LEU A 213 26.59 7.01 -36.86
N VAL A 214 26.30 5.76 -37.23
CA VAL A 214 25.00 5.11 -37.03
C VAL A 214 25.23 3.72 -36.47
N ILE A 215 24.34 3.30 -35.57
CA ILE A 215 24.34 1.95 -35.01
C ILE A 215 23.65 1.00 -35.99
N VAL A 216 24.39 0.01 -36.49
CA VAL A 216 23.87 -1.03 -37.36
C VAL A 216 23.80 -2.35 -36.61
N ALA A 217 22.67 -3.05 -36.70
CA ALA A 217 22.52 -4.40 -36.20
C ALA A 217 23.25 -5.39 -37.14
N ILE A 218 24.11 -6.21 -36.55
CA ILE A 218 24.80 -7.31 -37.21
C ILE A 218 24.06 -8.57 -36.81
N GLU A 219 23.17 -9.02 -37.68
CA GLU A 219 22.48 -10.30 -37.54
C GLU A 219 23.50 -11.44 -37.62
N ASN A 220 23.50 -12.32 -36.62
CA ASN A 220 24.26 -13.57 -36.69
C ASN A 220 23.58 -14.53 -37.68
N SER A 221 24.34 -15.47 -38.24
CA SER A 221 23.82 -16.53 -39.13
C SER A 221 22.66 -17.33 -38.54
N ASP A 222 22.52 -17.30 -37.22
CA ASP A 222 21.63 -18.17 -36.45
C ASP A 222 20.38 -17.41 -35.92
N GLY A 223 20.23 -16.12 -36.24
CA GLY A 223 19.10 -15.28 -35.79
C GLY A 223 19.11 -14.89 -34.30
N SER A 224 20.16 -15.28 -33.58
CA SER A 224 20.43 -14.90 -32.19
C SER A 224 21.02 -13.48 -32.08
N ASP A 225 20.91 -12.88 -30.88
CA ASP A 225 21.19 -11.50 -30.48
C ASP A 225 22.17 -10.74 -31.41
N ALA A 226 21.64 -9.77 -32.16
CA ALA A 226 22.40 -9.03 -33.14
C ALA A 226 23.42 -8.10 -32.47
N LYS A 227 24.71 -8.35 -32.69
CA LYS A 227 25.77 -7.42 -32.23
C LYS A 227 25.53 -6.07 -32.87
N ARG A 228 25.74 -4.98 -32.13
CA ARG A 228 25.63 -3.61 -32.64
C ARG A 228 27.01 -3.09 -32.97
N ALA A 229 27.18 -2.50 -34.15
CA ALA A 229 28.41 -1.83 -34.55
C ALA A 229 28.15 -0.37 -34.92
N LEU A 230 29.12 0.49 -34.63
CA LEU A 230 29.13 1.87 -35.10
C LEU A 230 29.82 1.93 -36.45
N VAL A 231 29.12 2.50 -37.43
CA VAL A 231 29.58 2.63 -38.81
C VAL A 231 29.25 4.04 -39.28
N SER A 232 30.06 4.62 -40.18
CA SER A 232 29.71 5.93 -40.77
C SER A 232 28.39 5.86 -41.53
N VAL A 233 27.67 6.98 -41.59
CA VAL A 233 26.40 7.09 -42.35
C VAL A 233 26.57 6.62 -43.79
N GLU A 234 27.69 7.01 -44.44
CA GLU A 234 28.00 6.60 -45.81
C GLU A 234 28.16 5.08 -45.93
N ASN A 235 28.96 4.47 -45.06
CA ASN A 235 29.17 3.02 -45.07
C ASN A 235 27.87 2.26 -44.74
N ALA A 236 27.03 2.79 -43.85
CA ALA A 236 25.72 2.22 -43.55
C ALA A 236 24.80 2.25 -44.78
N ASN A 237 24.79 3.35 -45.53
CA ASN A 237 24.03 3.47 -46.78
C ASN A 237 24.53 2.50 -47.86
N ILE A 238 25.86 2.37 -48.03
CA ILE A 238 26.45 1.38 -48.94
C ILE A 238 26.03 -0.03 -48.52
N LEU A 239 26.16 -0.37 -47.24
CA LEU A 239 25.76 -1.67 -46.71
C LEU A 239 24.25 -1.93 -46.89
N ALA A 240 23.39 -0.92 -46.91
CA ALA A 240 21.95 -1.09 -47.15
C ALA A 240 21.61 -1.48 -48.60
N THR A 241 22.51 -1.23 -49.57
CA THR A 241 22.25 -1.55 -50.99
C THR A 241 22.24 -3.05 -51.30
N VAL A 242 22.88 -3.85 -50.45
CA VAL A 242 23.01 -5.30 -50.65
C VAL A 242 22.30 -6.01 -49.51
N GLN A 243 21.45 -6.99 -49.82
CA GLN A 243 20.79 -7.80 -48.81
C GLN A 243 21.65 -9.00 -48.35
N GLY A 244 21.51 -9.35 -47.08
CA GLY A 244 22.17 -10.47 -46.40
C GLY A 244 22.87 -10.05 -45.11
N SER A 245 23.46 -11.04 -44.41
CA SER A 245 24.31 -10.76 -43.25
C SER A 245 25.48 -9.84 -43.63
N LEU A 246 26.10 -9.18 -42.65
CA LEU A 246 27.23 -8.28 -42.89
C LEU A 246 28.32 -8.97 -43.72
N ASP A 247 28.66 -10.21 -43.40
CA ASP A 247 29.67 -10.99 -44.12
C ASP A 247 29.26 -11.28 -45.57
N VAL A 248 27.98 -11.60 -45.81
CA VAL A 248 27.45 -11.82 -47.18
C VAL A 248 27.52 -10.53 -48.00
N ARG A 249 27.21 -9.39 -47.38
CA ARG A 249 27.27 -8.07 -48.04
C ARG A 249 28.71 -7.71 -48.41
N ILE A 250 29.65 -7.85 -47.48
CA ILE A 250 31.08 -7.59 -47.72
C ILE A 250 31.62 -8.51 -48.83
N LYS A 251 31.27 -9.80 -48.81
CA LYS A 251 31.69 -10.75 -49.85
C LYS A 251 31.20 -10.35 -51.24
N LYS A 252 29.92 -9.96 -51.38
CA LYS A 252 29.36 -9.48 -52.65
C LYS A 252 30.08 -8.22 -53.17
N PHE A 253 30.39 -7.26 -52.29
CA PHE A 253 31.18 -6.08 -52.69
C PHE A 253 32.60 -6.44 -53.14
N ALA A 254 33.24 -7.39 -52.47
CA ALA A 254 34.57 -7.87 -52.87
C ALA A 254 34.54 -8.52 -54.26
N GLU A 255 33.52 -9.34 -54.55
CA GLU A 255 33.31 -9.96 -55.85
C GLU A 255 33.05 -8.93 -56.95
N GLN A 256 32.18 -7.94 -56.71
CA GLN A 256 31.91 -6.84 -57.64
C GLN A 256 33.16 -6.00 -57.93
N LYS A 257 33.94 -5.67 -56.90
CA LYS A 257 35.22 -4.97 -57.04
C LYS A 257 36.19 -5.75 -57.93
N GLN A 258 36.30 -7.06 -57.73
CA GLN A 258 37.18 -7.91 -58.54
C GLN A 258 36.72 -7.97 -60.00
N HIS A 259 35.41 -8.04 -60.24
CA HIS A 259 34.84 -8.04 -61.60
C HIS A 259 35.19 -6.76 -62.35
N LEU A 260 34.97 -5.59 -61.74
CA LEU A 260 35.30 -4.28 -62.34
C LEU A 260 36.81 -4.11 -62.57
N LEU A 261 37.66 -4.60 -61.67
CA LEU A 261 39.11 -4.57 -61.87
C LEU A 261 39.53 -5.39 -63.10
N ASN A 262 38.94 -6.58 -63.28
CA ASN A 262 39.20 -7.42 -64.45
C ASN A 262 38.71 -6.74 -65.75
N GLU A 263 37.56 -6.05 -65.73
CA GLU A 263 37.09 -5.27 -66.89
C GLU A 263 38.01 -4.08 -67.21
N MET A 264 38.42 -3.32 -66.20
CA MET A 264 39.39 -2.23 -66.36
C MET A 264 40.71 -2.72 -66.94
N GLN A 265 41.18 -3.89 -66.52
CA GLN A 265 42.39 -4.50 -67.07
C GLN A 265 42.19 -4.89 -68.55
N LYS A 266 41.08 -5.54 -68.90
CA LYS A 266 40.75 -5.86 -70.31
C LYS A 266 40.65 -4.61 -71.19
N LEU A 267 39.99 -3.56 -70.70
CA LEU A 267 39.87 -2.30 -71.43
C LEU A 267 41.24 -1.61 -71.62
N ARG A 268 42.13 -1.69 -70.63
CA ARG A 268 43.51 -1.20 -70.76
C ARG A 268 44.29 -1.99 -71.81
N GLU A 269 44.19 -3.32 -71.79
CA GLU A 269 44.81 -4.19 -72.80
C GLU A 269 44.31 -3.85 -74.21
N GLN A 270 43.00 -3.63 -74.38
CA GLN A 270 42.42 -3.18 -75.66
C GLN A 270 42.93 -1.79 -76.10
N LEU A 271 43.07 -0.85 -75.16
CA LEU A 271 43.61 0.48 -75.44
C LEU A 271 45.08 0.43 -75.85
N ASP A 272 45.88 -0.42 -75.22
CA ASP A 272 47.29 -0.61 -75.56
C ASP A 272 47.45 -1.27 -76.94
N VAL A 273 46.57 -2.23 -77.28
CA VAL A 273 46.49 -2.80 -78.63
C VAL A 273 46.15 -1.72 -79.67
N LEU A 274 45.10 -0.92 -79.44
CA LEU A 274 44.72 0.17 -80.35
C LEU A 274 45.79 1.27 -80.47
N LYS A 275 46.50 1.60 -79.38
CA LYS A 275 47.65 2.51 -79.41
C LYS A 275 48.83 1.92 -80.18
N SER A 276 49.05 0.61 -80.08
CA SER A 276 50.11 -0.06 -80.84
C SER A 276 49.78 -0.18 -82.33
N GLU A 277 48.49 -0.22 -82.70
CA GLU A 277 48.02 -0.16 -84.09
C GLU A 277 48.07 1.28 -84.67
N CYS A 278 48.00 2.31 -83.82
CA CYS A 278 48.14 3.71 -84.20
C CYS A 278 49.56 4.27 -84.03
N ARG A 279 50.50 3.90 -84.92
CA ARG A 279 51.46 4.82 -85.59
C ARG A 279 52.24 4.09 -86.69
N PRO A 280 52.45 4.71 -87.87
CA PRO A 280 53.26 5.92 -87.93
C PRO A 280 52.72 7.07 -88.80
N GLY A 281 52.98 8.30 -88.36
CA GLY A 281 53.22 9.43 -89.25
C GLY A 281 52.08 10.42 -89.52
N ARG A 282 52.04 11.50 -88.72
CA ARG A 282 52.15 12.89 -89.22
C ARG A 282 52.19 13.87 -88.06
N GLY A 283 53.09 14.84 -88.16
CA GLY A 283 53.29 15.89 -87.18
C GLY A 283 52.22 16.98 -87.24
N SER A 284 52.20 17.76 -86.17
CA SER A 284 51.90 19.19 -86.06
C SER A 284 51.90 19.43 -84.54
N LEU A 285 52.83 20.19 -83.97
CA LEU A 285 52.74 21.63 -83.75
C LEU A 285 51.37 22.07 -83.23
N PHE A 286 51.44 22.95 -82.22
CA PHE A 286 50.36 23.71 -81.58
C PHE A 286 49.71 23.06 -80.36
N SER A 287 50.17 23.44 -79.16
CA SER A 287 49.38 24.27 -78.25
C SER A 287 50.18 24.56 -76.97
N ASP A 288 51.17 25.45 -77.09
CA ASP A 288 51.93 26.03 -75.97
C ASP A 288 51.64 27.54 -75.93
N SER A 289 50.36 27.95 -75.83
CA SER A 289 50.04 29.39 -75.77
C SER A 289 48.62 29.80 -75.35
N LEU A 290 47.87 29.03 -74.56
CA LEU A 290 46.55 29.48 -74.07
C LEU A 290 46.27 29.16 -72.59
N GLU A 291 47.30 29.05 -71.75
CA GLU A 291 47.12 28.86 -70.30
C GLU A 291 46.99 30.18 -69.53
N TYR A 292 47.11 31.32 -70.21
CA TYR A 292 47.09 32.64 -69.58
C TYR A 292 45.69 33.28 -69.51
N ASP A 293 44.64 32.67 -70.08
CA ASP A 293 43.26 33.22 -70.06
C ASP A 293 42.34 32.44 -69.09
N ASP A 294 42.53 31.11 -68.98
CA ASP A 294 41.76 30.23 -68.08
C ASP A 294 42.03 30.52 -66.58
N ASP A 295 43.28 30.88 -66.23
CA ASP A 295 43.66 31.17 -64.85
C ASP A 295 42.96 32.45 -64.31
N TYR A 296 42.67 33.44 -65.18
CA TYR A 296 41.93 34.64 -64.75
C TYR A 296 40.45 34.37 -64.52
N ASP A 297 39.81 33.51 -65.31
CA ASP A 297 38.40 33.17 -65.15
C ASP A 297 38.19 32.21 -63.97
N VAL A 298 39.08 31.23 -63.78
CA VAL A 298 39.11 30.40 -62.56
C VAL A 298 39.34 31.26 -61.32
N GLN A 299 40.25 32.22 -61.38
CA GLN A 299 40.51 33.14 -60.26
C GLN A 299 39.32 34.10 -60.02
N ARG A 300 38.60 34.52 -61.07
CA ARG A 300 37.38 35.34 -60.95
C ARG A 300 36.23 34.56 -60.30
N GLU A 301 36.00 33.31 -60.73
CA GLU A 301 35.00 32.43 -60.14
C GLU A 301 35.33 32.07 -58.69
N SER A 302 36.61 31.79 -58.40
CA SER A 302 37.11 31.58 -57.04
C SER A 302 36.83 32.79 -56.14
N ASN A 303 37.13 34.00 -56.62
CA ASN A 303 36.84 35.23 -55.88
C ASN A 303 35.34 35.51 -55.69
N LYS A 304 34.50 35.12 -56.64
CA LYS A 304 33.03 35.18 -56.52
C LYS A 304 32.53 34.24 -55.43
N ILE A 305 33.00 32.99 -55.43
CA ILE A 305 32.66 31.99 -54.42
C ILE A 305 33.11 32.44 -53.02
N ILE A 306 34.34 32.98 -52.92
CA ILE A 306 34.86 33.54 -51.66
C ILE A 306 33.97 34.69 -51.17
N SER A 307 33.50 35.56 -52.06
CA SER A 307 32.63 36.68 -51.71
C SER A 307 31.26 36.21 -51.23
N ASP A 308 30.68 35.19 -51.87
CA ASP A 308 29.41 34.57 -51.46
C ASP A 308 29.53 33.91 -50.08
N TYR A 309 30.63 33.19 -49.81
CA TYR A 309 30.88 32.60 -48.49
C TYR A 309 31.14 33.65 -47.42
N LYS A 310 31.85 34.74 -47.74
CA LYS A 310 32.02 35.88 -46.81
C LYS A 310 30.67 36.49 -46.44
N TYR A 311 29.77 36.68 -47.41
CA TYR A 311 28.43 37.22 -47.13
C TYR A 311 27.58 36.25 -46.29
N LYS A 312 27.62 34.95 -46.60
CA LYS A 312 26.93 33.92 -45.80
C LYS A 312 27.45 33.86 -44.38
N LEU A 313 28.77 33.95 -44.20
CA LEU A 313 29.40 34.01 -42.88
C LEU A 313 28.94 35.24 -42.10
N GLN A 314 28.99 36.43 -42.71
CA GLN A 314 28.55 37.67 -42.07
C GLN A 314 27.07 37.61 -41.66
N LYS A 315 26.22 37.00 -42.49
CA LYS A 315 24.79 36.80 -42.16
C LYS A 315 24.61 35.83 -40.99
N ALA A 316 25.37 34.74 -40.95
CA ALA A 316 25.35 33.79 -39.83
C ALA A 316 25.85 34.45 -38.54
N GLU A 317 26.91 35.27 -38.61
CA GLU A 317 27.41 36.04 -37.47
C GLU A 317 26.36 37.03 -36.92
N GLN A 318 25.63 37.71 -37.80
CA GLN A 318 24.52 38.58 -37.41
C GLN A 318 23.39 37.79 -36.73
N GLU A 319 23.05 36.62 -37.26
CA GLU A 319 22.03 35.73 -36.67
C GLU A 319 22.45 35.22 -35.28
N ILE A 320 23.72 34.82 -35.12
CA ILE A 320 24.28 34.45 -33.82
C ILE A 320 24.13 35.60 -32.83
N GLY A 321 24.47 36.83 -33.21
CA GLY A 321 24.30 38.01 -32.35
C GLY A 321 22.85 38.25 -31.94
N SER A 322 21.90 38.07 -32.86
CA SER A 322 20.46 38.16 -32.57
C SER A 322 19.99 37.07 -31.59
N LEU A 323 20.41 35.82 -31.81
CA LEU A 323 20.08 34.69 -30.95
C LEU A 323 20.67 34.85 -29.55
N GLN A 324 21.91 35.33 -29.43
CA GLN A 324 22.54 35.64 -28.14
C GLN A 324 21.76 36.72 -27.37
N ALA A 325 21.30 37.77 -28.06
CA ALA A 325 20.47 38.80 -27.43
C ALA A 325 19.10 38.24 -26.98
N ASN A 326 18.50 37.33 -27.75
CA ASN A 326 17.25 36.65 -27.38
C ASN A 326 17.46 35.75 -26.15
N LEU A 327 18.55 34.98 -26.12
CA LEU A 327 18.93 34.11 -25.02
C LEU A 327 19.08 34.91 -23.72
N ALA A 328 19.85 36.01 -23.75
CA ALA A 328 20.05 36.87 -22.57
C ALA A 328 18.74 37.44 -22.00
N ARG A 329 17.77 37.80 -22.85
CA ARG A 329 16.45 38.27 -22.41
C ARG A 329 15.64 37.15 -21.76
N SER A 330 15.64 35.96 -22.36
CA SER A 330 14.95 34.79 -21.82
C SER A 330 15.57 34.34 -20.49
N GLU A 331 16.90 34.33 -20.37
CA GLU A 331 17.61 34.04 -19.11
C GLU A 331 17.21 35.02 -18.01
N THR A 332 17.15 36.31 -18.32
CA THR A 332 16.68 37.34 -17.38
C THR A 332 15.23 37.09 -16.95
N GLN A 333 14.37 36.62 -17.84
CA GLN A 333 12.99 36.28 -17.52
C GLN A 333 12.90 35.06 -16.61
N VAL A 334 13.70 34.02 -16.88
CA VAL A 334 13.79 32.81 -16.03
C VAL A 334 14.25 33.17 -14.63
N ILE A 335 15.29 34.01 -14.48
CA ILE A 335 15.77 34.47 -13.18
C ILE A 335 14.64 35.16 -12.39
N ARG A 336 13.89 36.05 -13.05
CA ARG A 336 12.76 36.76 -12.42
C ARG A 336 11.64 35.82 -11.98
N TYR A 337 11.23 34.88 -12.84
CA TYR A 337 10.19 33.92 -12.48
C TYR A 337 10.62 32.96 -11.39
N LYS A 338 11.89 32.53 -11.40
CA LYS A 338 12.46 31.70 -10.34
C LYS A 338 12.41 32.42 -8.99
N SER A 339 12.87 33.67 -8.93
CA SER A 339 12.81 34.47 -7.70
C SER A 339 11.37 34.70 -7.23
N THR A 340 10.43 34.93 -8.16
CA THR A 340 9.00 35.08 -7.82
C THR A 340 8.40 33.80 -7.27
N ALA A 341 8.75 32.64 -7.84
CA ALA A 341 8.30 31.33 -7.38
C ALA A 341 8.87 31.00 -5.99
N GLU A 342 10.17 31.22 -5.75
CA GLU A 342 10.81 31.03 -4.44
C GLU A 342 10.17 31.89 -3.34
N ALA A 343 9.83 33.15 -3.67
CA ALA A 343 9.11 34.03 -2.75
C ALA A 343 7.69 33.51 -2.44
N ALA A 344 6.97 33.00 -3.44
CA ALA A 344 5.65 32.42 -3.26
C ALA A 344 5.69 31.15 -2.41
N GLU A 345 6.65 30.24 -2.65
CA GLU A 345 6.85 29.03 -1.85
C GLU A 345 7.14 29.35 -0.38
N LYS A 346 7.98 30.36 -0.13
CA LYS A 346 8.26 30.83 1.23
C LYS A 346 6.98 31.34 1.91
N SER A 347 6.17 32.14 1.21
CA SER A 347 4.89 32.63 1.74
C SER A 347 3.90 31.50 2.03
N GLU A 348 3.83 30.47 1.17
CA GLU A 348 2.97 29.30 1.38
C GLU A 348 3.41 28.49 2.62
N ALA A 349 4.71 28.34 2.83
CA ALA A 349 5.26 27.66 3.98
C ALA A 349 4.90 28.39 5.30
N GLU A 350 4.99 29.72 5.32
CA GLU A 350 4.58 30.56 6.44
C GLU A 350 3.08 30.41 6.74
N LEU A 351 2.23 30.51 5.72
CA LEU A 351 0.77 30.30 5.86
C LEU A 351 0.42 28.89 6.34
N LYS A 352 1.15 27.85 5.92
CA LYS A 352 0.98 26.48 6.44
C LYS A 352 1.30 26.39 7.93
N VAL A 353 2.32 27.11 8.39
CA VAL A 353 2.68 27.19 9.82
C VAL A 353 1.58 27.92 10.60
N GLU A 354 1.12 29.08 10.11
CA GLU A 354 0.04 29.84 10.73
C GLU A 354 -1.26 29.04 10.81
N ARG A 355 -1.64 28.36 9.72
CA ARG A 355 -2.81 27.47 9.69
C ARG A 355 -2.73 26.39 10.77
N ARG A 356 -1.57 25.74 10.92
CA ARG A 356 -1.36 24.74 11.98
C ARG A 356 -1.46 25.36 13.37
N LYS A 357 -0.93 26.57 13.57
CA LYS A 357 -1.03 27.32 14.83
C LYS A 357 -2.49 27.62 15.17
N LEU A 358 -3.25 28.20 14.24
CA LEU A 358 -4.67 28.51 14.40
C LEU A 358 -5.51 27.25 14.66
N GLN A 359 -5.21 26.14 13.97
CA GLN A 359 -5.88 24.86 14.24
C GLN A 359 -5.64 24.35 15.67
N ARG A 360 -4.45 24.55 16.24
CA ARG A 360 -4.18 24.22 17.65
C ARG A 360 -4.94 25.15 18.59
N GLU A 361 -4.96 26.45 18.31
CA GLU A 361 -5.70 27.43 19.11
C GLU A 361 -7.21 27.15 19.10
N LEU A 362 -7.79 26.80 17.94
CA LEU A 362 -9.19 26.41 17.83
C LEU A 362 -9.50 25.16 18.66
N LYS A 363 -8.65 24.13 18.58
CA LYS A 363 -8.75 22.91 19.41
C LYS A 363 -8.64 23.20 20.91
N ASN A 364 -7.84 24.18 21.29
CA ASN A 364 -7.68 24.58 22.69
C ASN A 364 -8.86 25.45 23.19
N LYS A 365 -9.52 26.21 22.30
CA LYS A 365 -10.71 27.02 22.64
C LYS A 365 -12.01 26.22 22.65
N THR A 366 -12.10 25.12 21.90
CA THR A 366 -13.29 24.26 21.86
C THR A 366 -13.69 23.62 23.20
N PRO A 367 -12.77 23.15 24.07
CA PRO A 367 -13.16 22.65 25.40
C PRO A 367 -13.65 23.75 26.36
N LEU A 368 -13.36 25.04 26.10
CA LEU A 368 -13.81 26.16 26.94
C LEU A 368 -15.23 26.65 26.62
N CYS A 369 -15.75 26.39 25.42
CA CYS A 369 -17.13 26.77 25.07
C CYS A 369 -18.18 25.77 25.58
N LEU A 370 -17.84 24.49 25.71
CA LEU A 370 -18.76 23.47 26.24
C LEU A 370 -18.88 23.48 27.77
N LEU A 371 -17.92 24.09 28.48
CA LEU A 371 -17.94 24.24 29.94
C LEU A 371 -18.61 25.55 30.42
N LYS A 372 -19.12 26.39 29.52
CA LYS A 372 -19.86 27.63 29.84
C LYS A 372 -21.37 27.55 29.57
N GLN A 373 -21.88 26.37 29.23
CA GLN A 373 -23.31 26.11 28.98
C GLN A 373 -23.95 25.14 29.99
N ILE A 374 -23.26 24.87 31.10
CA ILE A 374 -23.83 24.32 32.35
C ILE A 374 -23.65 25.41 33.38
#